data_AF-A0A511R6L6-F1
#
_entry.id   AF-A0A511R6L6-F1
#
_cell.length_a   1.000
_cell.length_b   1.000
_cell.length_c   1.000
_cell.angle_alpha   90.00
_cell.angle_beta   90.00
_cell.angle_gamma   90.00
#
_symmetry.space_group_name_H-M   'P 1'
#
loop_
_entity.id
_entity.type
_entity.pdbx_description
1 polymer ?
#
loop_
_entity_poly.entity_id
_entity_poly.type
_entity_poly.pdbx_seq_one_letter_code
_entity_poly.pdbx_strand_id
1 'polypeptide(L)'
;MSEITQEKDKSLGLFVAGLKTSKDKVKDRQAFVARSQAKYSAPLVGGFQMLGLGGSCGKPAFLLPFATRWTLEKVEALEAVAERFGMTMEYGAYPHLKLPDGTEIAAVHDWLHETHVYLRPSYERKEELIQAIAEAIKPAG
;
A
#
# COMPACT_ATOMS: atom_id res chain seq x y z
N MET A 1 42.05 -11.04 0.76
CA MET A 1 40.85 -10.20 0.59
C MET A 1 39.66 -11.14 0.48
N SER A 2 39.09 -11.50 1.64
CA SER A 2 38.02 -12.49 1.76
C SER A 2 36.66 -11.78 1.80
N GLU A 3 35.86 -12.09 0.79
CA GLU A 3 34.39 -12.18 0.74
C GLU A 3 33.61 -11.42 1.84
N ILE A 4 33.15 -10.22 1.51
CA ILE A 4 31.98 -9.60 2.14
C ILE A 4 30.91 -9.55 1.06
N THR A 5 30.35 -10.70 0.70
CA THR A 5 29.36 -10.76 -0.39
C THR A 5 28.34 -11.86 -0.13
N GLN A 6 27.66 -11.87 1.02
CA GLN A 6 26.50 -12.76 1.18
C GLN A 6 25.44 -12.44 2.25
N GLU A 7 25.57 -11.39 3.07
CA GLU A 7 24.55 -11.06 4.09
C GLU A 7 23.57 -9.94 3.69
N LYS A 8 23.97 -8.98 2.83
CA LYS A 8 23.11 -7.82 2.50
C LYS A 8 21.92 -8.13 1.59
N ASP A 9 22.04 -9.08 0.66
CA ASP A 9 20.92 -9.44 -0.22
C ASP A 9 19.83 -10.25 0.50
N LYS A 10 20.21 -11.01 1.53
CA LYS A 10 19.25 -11.73 2.38
C LYS A 10 18.38 -10.78 3.19
N SER A 11 18.90 -9.62 3.61
CA SER A 11 18.15 -8.68 4.44
C SER A 11 17.03 -7.96 3.67
N LEU A 12 17.28 -7.56 2.40
CA LEU A 12 16.24 -6.93 1.58
C LEU A 12 15.10 -7.92 1.28
N GLY A 13 15.44 -9.13 0.85
CA GLY A 13 14.45 -10.17 0.55
C GLY A 13 13.56 -10.50 1.76
N LEU A 14 14.17 -10.66 2.94
CA LEU A 14 13.44 -10.90 4.20
C LEU A 14 12.60 -9.71 4.62
N PHE A 15 13.12 -8.49 4.48
CA PHE A 15 12.39 -7.27 4.79
C PHE A 15 11.14 -7.12 3.91
N VAL A 16 11.29 -7.30 2.58
CA VAL A 16 10.16 -7.28 1.64
C VAL A 16 9.16 -8.39 1.93
N ALA A 17 9.62 -9.60 2.29
CA ALA A 17 8.75 -10.70 2.66
C ALA A 17 7.94 -10.38 3.93
N GLY A 18 8.55 -9.76 4.94
CA GLY A 18 7.89 -9.38 6.20
C GLY A 18 6.79 -8.31 6.05
N LEU A 19 6.81 -7.56 4.96
CA LEU A 19 5.78 -6.56 4.64
C LEU A 19 4.59 -7.13 3.87
N LYS A 20 4.78 -8.29 3.25
CA LYS A 20 3.71 -9.04 2.59
C LYS A 20 2.98 -9.90 3.62
N THR A 21 1.84 -10.45 3.22
CA THR A 21 1.05 -11.32 4.07
C THR A 21 0.54 -12.53 3.29
N SER A 22 0.13 -13.56 4.01
CA SER A 22 -0.48 -14.76 3.45
C SER A 22 -1.96 -14.53 3.14
N LYS A 23 -2.53 -15.33 2.22
CA LYS A 23 -3.92 -15.19 1.75
C LYS A 23 -4.96 -15.25 2.87
N ASP A 24 -4.69 -15.97 3.95
CA ASP A 24 -5.59 -16.06 5.11
C ASP A 24 -5.54 -14.81 6.02
N LYS A 25 -4.54 -13.94 5.85
CA LYS A 25 -4.31 -12.73 6.66
C LYS A 25 -4.49 -11.42 5.88
N VAL A 26 -4.82 -11.48 4.58
CA VAL A 26 -5.07 -10.27 3.77
C VAL A 26 -6.27 -9.46 4.23
N LYS A 27 -7.14 -9.96 5.11
CA LYS A 27 -8.26 -9.17 5.67
C LYS A 27 -8.03 -8.72 7.13
N ASP A 28 -6.87 -9.02 7.69
CA ASP A 28 -6.53 -8.65 9.06
C ASP A 28 -5.99 -7.21 9.12
N ARG A 29 -6.87 -6.27 9.48
CA ARG A 29 -6.54 -4.84 9.58
C ARG A 29 -5.49 -4.53 10.64
N GLN A 30 -5.51 -5.23 11.78
CA GLN A 30 -4.57 -5.00 12.87
C GLN A 30 -3.17 -5.46 12.45
N ALA A 31 -3.09 -6.65 11.87
CA ALA A 31 -1.83 -7.17 11.34
C ALA A 31 -1.29 -6.27 10.22
N PHE A 32 -2.15 -5.70 9.38
CA PHE A 32 -1.75 -4.74 8.36
C PHE A 32 -1.14 -3.47 8.96
N VAL A 33 -1.84 -2.81 9.88
CA VAL A 33 -1.34 -1.57 10.52
C VAL A 33 -0.02 -1.80 11.23
N ALA A 34 0.15 -2.96 11.89
CA ALA A 34 1.42 -3.34 12.50
C ALA A 34 2.54 -3.51 11.46
N ARG A 35 2.28 -4.27 10.37
CA ARG A 35 3.27 -4.46 9.29
C ARG A 35 3.62 -3.14 8.59
N SER A 36 2.67 -2.24 8.39
CA SER A 36 2.93 -0.98 7.68
C SER A 36 3.93 -0.09 8.42
N GLN A 37 4.07 -0.22 9.74
CA GLN A 37 5.07 0.55 10.50
C GLN A 37 6.51 0.19 10.11
N ALA A 38 6.77 -1.04 9.66
CA ALA A 38 8.11 -1.47 9.26
C ALA A 38 8.62 -0.74 7.99
N LYS A 39 7.74 -0.09 7.21
CA LYS A 39 8.12 0.70 6.04
C LYS A 39 9.04 1.89 6.40
N TYR A 40 8.90 2.41 7.63
CA TYR A 40 9.69 3.56 8.09
C TYR A 40 11.13 3.22 8.47
N SER A 41 11.48 1.93 8.52
CA SER A 41 12.83 1.44 8.77
C SER A 41 13.41 0.69 7.57
N ALA A 42 12.95 1.04 6.36
CA ALA A 42 13.39 0.39 5.13
C ALA A 42 14.92 0.49 4.94
N PRO A 43 15.57 -0.61 4.52
CA PRO A 43 17.03 -0.63 4.34
C PRO A 43 17.46 0.21 3.13
N LEU A 44 18.69 0.70 3.19
CA LEU A 44 19.39 1.22 2.02
C LEU A 44 20.06 0.08 1.26
N VAL A 45 20.04 0.13 -0.07
CA VAL A 45 20.74 -0.83 -0.94
C VAL A 45 21.74 -0.04 -1.78
N GLY A 46 23.03 -0.34 -1.63
CA GLY A 46 24.08 0.42 -2.32
C GLY A 46 24.13 1.92 -1.97
N GLY A 47 23.57 2.33 -0.82
CA GLY A 47 23.42 3.73 -0.44
C GLY A 47 22.17 4.42 -1.00
N PHE A 48 21.38 3.73 -1.82
CA PHE A 48 20.11 4.23 -2.36
C PHE A 48 18.94 3.89 -1.46
N GLN A 49 18.02 4.85 -1.31
CA GLN A 49 16.81 4.69 -0.51
C GLN A 49 15.79 3.81 -1.24
N MET A 50 15.20 2.87 -0.49
CA MET A 50 14.03 2.14 -0.95
C MET A 50 12.81 3.06 -0.91
N LEU A 51 12.22 3.32 -2.08
CA LEU A 51 11.04 4.18 -2.25
C LEU A 51 9.71 3.43 -2.05
N GLY A 52 9.77 2.11 -1.96
CA GLY A 52 8.61 1.23 -1.77
C GLY A 52 8.70 0.01 -2.66
N LEU A 53 7.65 -0.80 -2.62
CA LEU A 53 7.41 -1.88 -3.56
C LEU A 53 6.62 -1.35 -4.74
N GLY A 54 7.06 -1.70 -5.95
CA GLY A 54 6.37 -1.33 -7.18
C GLY A 54 4.88 -1.64 -7.11
N GLY A 55 4.06 -0.62 -7.28
CA GLY A 55 2.61 -0.74 -7.28
C GLY A 55 2.09 -1.03 -8.68
N SER A 56 1.46 -2.19 -8.83
CA SER A 56 0.51 -2.52 -9.90
C SER A 56 1.06 -2.78 -11.32
N CYS A 57 0.47 -3.81 -11.97
CA CYS A 57 0.66 -4.28 -13.34
C CYS A 57 0.30 -3.25 -14.44
N GLY A 58 0.86 -2.03 -14.40
CA GLY A 58 0.65 -0.98 -15.42
C GLY A 58 -0.50 -0.01 -15.14
N LYS A 59 -0.93 0.14 -13.88
CA LYS A 59 -1.92 1.19 -13.52
C LYS A 59 -1.23 2.56 -13.41
N PRO A 60 -1.81 3.66 -13.91
CA PRO A 60 -1.34 5.00 -13.62
C PRO A 60 -1.37 5.27 -12.11
N ALA A 61 -0.35 6.00 -11.64
CA ALA A 61 -0.23 6.46 -10.27
C ALA A 61 -0.62 7.94 -10.18
N PHE A 62 -1.36 8.31 -9.14
CA PHE A 62 -1.76 9.68 -8.85
C PHE A 62 -1.23 10.09 -7.49
N LEU A 63 -0.54 11.22 -7.44
CA LEU A 63 -0.01 11.82 -6.22
C LEU A 63 -1.14 12.50 -5.44
N LEU A 64 -1.30 12.16 -4.16
CA LEU A 64 -2.16 12.92 -3.24
C LEU A 64 -1.36 14.09 -2.64
N PRO A 65 -2.01 15.23 -2.31
CA PRO A 65 -1.33 16.43 -1.80
C PRO A 65 -0.89 16.31 -0.33
N PHE A 66 -0.72 15.09 0.18
CA PHE A 66 -0.29 14.79 1.55
C PHE A 66 0.29 13.37 1.66
N ALA A 67 1.14 13.17 2.67
CA ALA A 67 1.57 11.84 3.10
C ALA A 67 0.56 11.27 4.11
N THR A 68 0.25 9.98 3.99
CA THR A 68 -0.55 9.27 4.98
C THR A 68 0.27 8.20 5.69
N ARG A 69 -0.15 7.89 6.90
CA ARG A 69 0.33 6.75 7.69
C ARG A 69 -0.87 5.97 8.13
N TRP A 70 -0.82 4.65 8.01
CA TRP A 70 -1.94 3.79 8.37
C TRP A 70 -2.13 3.74 9.88
N THR A 71 -3.35 4.10 10.29
CA THR A 71 -3.95 3.85 11.59
C THR A 71 -5.16 2.94 11.38
N LEU A 72 -5.68 2.34 12.45
CA LEU A 72 -6.92 1.56 12.33
C LEU A 72 -8.08 2.41 11.81
N GLU A 73 -8.23 3.62 12.34
CA GLU A 73 -9.26 4.57 11.90
C GLU A 73 -9.23 4.84 10.40
N LYS A 74 -8.04 5.08 9.81
CA LYS A 74 -7.92 5.30 8.36
C LYS A 74 -8.18 4.06 7.54
N VAL A 75 -7.85 2.88 8.07
CA VAL A 75 -8.18 1.61 7.41
C VAL A 75 -9.69 1.42 7.40
N GLU A 76 -10.37 1.68 8.50
CA GLU A 76 -11.83 1.60 8.62
C GLU A 76 -12.53 2.64 7.73
N ALA A 77 -12.01 3.87 7.66
CA ALA A 77 -12.51 4.89 6.74
C ALA A 77 -12.35 4.45 5.27
N LEU A 78 -11.23 3.83 4.92
CA LEU A 78 -11.01 3.30 3.57
C LEU A 78 -11.86 2.05 3.27
N GLU A 79 -12.15 1.21 4.27
CA GLU A 79 -13.11 0.10 4.17
C GLU A 79 -14.51 0.65 3.85
N ALA A 80 -14.94 1.72 4.53
CA ALA A 80 -16.22 2.37 4.25
C ALA A 80 -16.29 2.97 2.82
N VAL A 81 -15.16 3.51 2.32
CA VAL A 81 -15.05 3.89 0.90
C VAL A 81 -15.21 2.67 0.01
N ALA A 82 -14.51 1.57 0.28
CA ALA A 82 -14.62 0.36 -0.53
C ALA A 82 -16.09 -0.14 -0.58
N GLU A 83 -16.77 -0.22 0.57
CA GLU A 83 -18.18 -0.61 0.67
C GLU A 83 -19.09 0.31 -0.17
N ARG A 84 -18.92 1.63 -0.08
CA ARG A 84 -19.67 2.63 -0.87
C ARG A 84 -19.56 2.39 -2.38
N PHE A 85 -18.44 1.83 -2.85
CA PHE A 85 -18.22 1.54 -4.26
C PHE A 85 -18.44 0.05 -4.62
N GLY A 86 -19.02 -0.75 -3.71
CA GLY A 86 -19.28 -2.18 -3.93
C GLY A 86 -18.02 -3.02 -4.01
N MET A 87 -16.95 -2.61 -3.31
CA MET A 87 -15.64 -3.23 -3.30
C MET A 87 -15.34 -3.86 -1.94
N THR A 88 -14.36 -4.75 -1.93
CA THR A 88 -13.73 -5.28 -0.72
C THR A 88 -12.27 -4.86 -0.66
N MET A 89 -11.70 -4.90 0.54
CA MET A 89 -10.29 -4.61 0.76
C MET A 89 -9.48 -5.87 1.00
N GLU A 90 -8.27 -5.86 0.46
CA GLU A 90 -7.19 -6.79 0.83
C GLU A 90 -5.93 -6.00 1.18
N TYR A 91 -5.27 -6.41 2.26
CA TYR A 91 -4.11 -5.76 2.86
C TYR A 91 -2.85 -6.59 2.61
N GLY A 92 -2.25 -6.39 1.43
CA GLY A 92 -0.93 -6.91 1.11
C GLY A 92 0.16 -6.09 1.80
N ALA A 93 1.13 -5.62 1.01
CA ALA A 93 2.02 -4.54 1.45
C ALA A 93 1.31 -3.18 1.47
N TYR A 94 0.27 -3.05 0.66
CA TYR A 94 -0.62 -1.89 0.55
C TYR A 94 -2.07 -2.36 0.66
N PRO A 95 -3.02 -1.47 0.96
CA PRO A 95 -4.43 -1.78 0.79
C PRO A 95 -4.80 -1.77 -0.70
N HIS A 96 -5.53 -2.80 -1.12
CA HIS A 96 -6.04 -2.99 -2.47
C HIS A 96 -7.56 -3.02 -2.42
N LEU A 97 -8.22 -2.20 -3.24
CA LEU A 97 -9.66 -2.18 -3.41
C LEU A 97 -10.03 -3.05 -4.61
N LYS A 98 -10.87 -4.04 -4.39
CA LYS A 98 -11.25 -5.07 -5.37
C LYS A 98 -12.75 -5.19 -5.52
N LEU A 99 -13.22 -5.36 -6.75
CA LEU A 99 -14.61 -5.76 -7.02
C LEU A 99 -14.88 -7.19 -6.51
N PRO A 100 -16.15 -7.61 -6.40
CA PRO A 100 -16.51 -8.94 -5.89
C PRO A 100 -15.94 -10.11 -6.71
N ASP A 101 -15.63 -9.87 -7.99
CA ASP A 101 -14.98 -10.83 -8.90
C ASP A 101 -13.45 -10.92 -8.69
N GLY A 102 -12.90 -10.17 -7.74
CA GLY A 102 -11.47 -10.10 -7.44
C GLY A 102 -10.69 -9.09 -8.30
N THR A 103 -11.36 -8.37 -9.20
CA THR A 103 -10.72 -7.36 -10.05
C THR A 103 -10.19 -6.21 -9.19
N GLU A 104 -8.87 -6.05 -9.15
CA GLU A 104 -8.24 -4.91 -8.48
C GLU A 104 -8.48 -3.61 -9.25
N ILE A 105 -9.09 -2.65 -8.57
CA ILE A 105 -9.42 -1.32 -9.09
C ILE A 105 -8.43 -0.28 -8.59
N ALA A 106 -8.10 -0.30 -7.30
CA ALA A 106 -7.18 0.67 -6.71
C ALA A 106 -6.18 0.03 -5.75
N ALA A 107 -5.02 0.68 -5.58
CA ALA A 107 -4.08 0.38 -4.51
C ALA A 107 -3.52 1.68 -3.92
N VAL A 108 -3.43 1.76 -2.59
CA VAL A 108 -2.99 2.98 -1.88
C VAL A 108 -1.59 2.79 -1.30
N HIS A 109 -0.62 3.51 -1.85
CA HIS A 109 0.79 3.39 -1.53
C HIS A 109 1.25 4.55 -0.64
N ASP A 110 1.55 4.23 0.62
CA ASP A 110 1.93 5.16 1.70
C ASP A 110 3.44 5.19 2.00
N TRP A 111 4.24 4.42 1.26
CA TRP A 111 5.65 4.23 1.61
C TRP A 111 6.52 5.45 1.30
N LEU A 112 6.23 6.14 0.20
CA LEU A 112 6.97 7.32 -0.20
C LEU A 112 6.77 8.43 0.85
N HIS A 113 7.59 9.50 0.78
CA HIS A 113 7.28 10.78 1.43
C HIS A 113 5.95 11.40 0.94
N GLU A 114 5.27 10.71 0.04
CA GLU A 114 4.11 11.10 -0.74
C GLU A 114 3.14 9.91 -0.79
N THR A 115 1.84 10.16 -0.72
CA THR A 115 0.86 9.09 -0.92
C THR A 115 0.50 8.98 -2.39
N HIS A 116 0.54 7.76 -2.93
CA HIS A 116 0.12 7.48 -4.29
C HIS A 116 -1.12 6.58 -4.32
N VAL A 117 -2.05 6.87 -5.21
CA VAL A 117 -3.16 5.97 -5.54
C VAL A 117 -2.95 5.45 -6.95
N TYR A 118 -2.82 4.14 -7.09
CA TYR A 118 -2.81 3.47 -8.39
C TYR A 118 -4.25 3.15 -8.77
N LEU A 119 -4.69 3.49 -9.99
CA LEU A 119 -6.07 3.25 -10.44
C LEU A 119 -6.14 2.48 -11.75
N ARG A 120 -7.11 1.57 -11.87
CA ARG A 120 -7.44 0.91 -13.12
C ARG A 120 -8.01 1.94 -14.10
N PRO A 121 -7.38 2.17 -15.28
CA PRO A 121 -7.83 3.20 -16.22
C PRO A 121 -9.26 3.00 -16.73
N SER A 122 -9.67 1.74 -16.88
CA SER A 122 -10.96 1.33 -17.38
C SER A 122 -12.09 1.42 -16.36
N TYR A 123 -11.81 1.76 -15.09
CA TYR A 123 -12.85 1.89 -14.08
C TYR A 123 -13.60 3.21 -14.26
N GLU A 124 -14.91 3.17 -14.45
CA GLU A 124 -15.70 4.34 -14.86
C GLU A 124 -15.72 5.44 -13.79
N ARG A 125 -15.95 5.08 -12.52
CA ARG A 125 -16.09 6.02 -11.40
C ARG A 125 -14.74 6.40 -10.76
N LYS A 126 -13.66 6.43 -11.53
CA LYS A 126 -12.28 6.65 -11.03
C LYS A 126 -12.08 7.99 -10.32
N GLU A 127 -12.72 9.06 -10.80
CA GLU A 127 -12.61 10.41 -10.25
C GLU A 127 -13.29 10.51 -8.88
N GLU A 128 -14.53 10.01 -8.79
CA GLU A 128 -15.24 9.93 -7.50
C GLU A 128 -14.46 9.05 -6.49
N LEU A 129 -13.91 7.94 -6.97
CA LEU A 129 -13.18 7.00 -6.13
C LEU A 129 -11.91 7.63 -5.55
N ILE A 130 -11.08 8.29 -6.37
CA ILE A 130 -9.83 8.89 -5.86
C ILE A 130 -10.10 10.04 -4.90
N GLN A 131 -11.15 10.84 -5.14
CA GLN A 131 -11.57 11.89 -4.21
C GLN A 131 -12.03 11.30 -2.88
N ALA A 132 -12.85 10.24 -2.90
CA ALA A 132 -13.31 9.56 -1.70
C ALA A 132 -12.16 8.90 -0.92
N ILE A 133 -11.22 8.25 -1.63
CA ILE A 133 -10.00 7.70 -1.02
C ILE A 133 -9.23 8.83 -0.35
N ALA A 134 -8.93 9.91 -1.07
CA ALA A 134 -8.15 11.02 -0.55
C ALA A 134 -8.75 11.61 0.72
N GLU A 135 -10.07 11.86 0.73
CA GLU A 135 -10.75 12.37 1.92
C GLU A 135 -10.67 11.40 3.10
N ALA A 136 -10.86 10.10 2.86
CA ALA A 136 -10.86 9.09 3.93
C ALA A 136 -9.51 8.92 4.63
N ILE A 137 -8.39 9.17 3.93
CA ILE A 137 -7.04 8.92 4.48
C ILE A 137 -6.26 10.20 4.78
N LYS A 138 -6.90 11.35 4.61
CA LYS A 138 -6.32 12.66 4.89
C LYS A 138 -5.86 12.72 6.35
N PRO A 139 -4.66 13.25 6.64
CA PRO A 139 -4.25 13.49 8.02
C PRO A 139 -5.19 14.47 8.73
N ALA A 140 -5.42 14.27 10.03
CA ALA A 140 -5.98 15.33 10.87
C ALA A 140 -5.03 16.53 10.87
N GLY A 141 -5.57 17.73 10.73
CA GLY A 141 -4.82 18.99 10.70
C GLY A 141 -4.25 19.38 12.06
#